data_AF-A0AAD9KPC8-F1
#
_entry.id   AF-A0AAD9KPC8-F1
#
_cell.length_a   1.000
_cell.length_b   1.000
_cell.length_c   1.000
_cell.angle_alpha   90.00
_cell.angle_beta   90.00
_cell.angle_gamma   90.00
#
_symmetry.space_group_name_H-M   'P 1'
#
loop_
_entity.id
_entity.type
_entity.pdbx_description
1 polymer ?
#
loop_
_entity_poly.entity_id
_entity_poly.type
_entity_poly.pdbx_seq_one_letter_code
_entity_poly.pdbx_strand_id
1 'polypeptide(L)'
;MTEAPPEPVSRGQMLGNVLKTAVPVALAVLAWCTVRPRPPTMLCYQDYDGADVQICRHQCSHGYFSLPWMSECQPWLQCSDIESEDFEIGSVLGNGAVKLVRLAQWKGYSVVYNSPLDTAFIDDFRHGQNMLTGLQPSVHVTQVLGQCKDSFMTEYHRLGTAANIHQVLSKKTFKSYDTLKTRFGLCLHYSAVLAFLHNSPLGTRVMCDSNDLQKTLDQFLLTPDLSIIVNDLDALPLVNHTSGVGVKCGHRQLYGEFVAPEQLWPYDDRDFNDTEMPLYDEKTDVWKIPDVCNFFIGDVSGSDVLRLHLFKIHAECKRLKATDRPTSHAVFEQYRDVALHLELL
;
A
#
# COMPACT_ATOMS: atom_id res chain seq x y z
N MET A 1 -35.66 -49.16 22.55
CA MET A 1 -35.67 -50.40 23.33
C MET A 1 -34.67 -51.35 22.68
N THR A 2 -33.46 -51.38 23.25
CA THR A 2 -32.67 -52.57 23.61
C THR A 2 -33.39 -53.91 23.38
N GLU A 3 -32.81 -55.00 22.88
CA GLU A 3 -31.49 -55.67 23.01
C GLU A 3 -31.46 -56.76 21.90
N ALA A 4 -30.36 -57.01 21.17
CA ALA A 4 -29.29 -58.00 21.45
C ALA A 4 -29.77 -59.47 21.54
N PRO A 5 -28.91 -60.51 21.46
CA PRO A 5 -27.73 -60.78 20.63
C PRO A 5 -27.86 -62.22 19.99
N PRO A 6 -26.88 -63.17 20.04
CA PRO A 6 -25.83 -63.37 19.03
C PRO A 6 -25.65 -64.83 18.50
N GLU A 7 -24.60 -64.99 17.69
CA GLU A 7 -23.64 -66.11 17.63
C GLU A 7 -23.79 -67.30 16.63
N PRO A 8 -22.64 -67.91 16.23
CA PRO A 8 -22.39 -68.47 14.88
C PRO A 8 -21.94 -69.95 14.87
N VAL A 9 -21.93 -70.61 13.70
CA VAL A 9 -21.17 -71.87 13.42
C VAL A 9 -20.93 -71.95 11.90
N SER A 10 -19.72 -71.73 11.36
CA SER A 10 -18.58 -72.66 11.12
C SER A 10 -18.70 -73.66 9.95
N ARG A 11 -17.75 -73.48 9.00
CA ARG A 11 -16.97 -74.44 8.18
C ARG A 11 -17.64 -75.40 7.19
N GLY A 12 -17.14 -75.34 5.95
CA GLY A 12 -17.09 -76.46 5.02
C GLY A 12 -16.31 -76.11 3.75
N GLN A 13 -15.10 -76.65 3.60
CA GLN A 13 -14.29 -76.60 2.38
C GLN A 13 -14.83 -77.60 1.34
N MET A 14 -14.75 -77.28 0.04
CA MET A 14 -13.87 -77.96 -0.93
C MET A 14 -14.35 -77.84 -2.40
N LEU A 15 -13.33 -77.77 -3.28
CA LEU A 15 -13.26 -78.21 -4.70
C LEU A 15 -13.82 -77.28 -5.81
N GLY A 16 -12.98 -77.11 -6.84
CA GLY A 16 -13.49 -77.04 -8.22
C GLY A 16 -12.95 -75.94 -9.13
N ASN A 17 -11.68 -76.07 -9.51
CA ASN A 17 -11.00 -75.56 -10.71
C ASN A 17 -11.77 -74.81 -11.82
N VAL A 18 -11.15 -73.67 -12.18
CA VAL A 18 -10.77 -73.21 -13.53
C VAL A 18 -11.90 -72.85 -14.51
N LEU A 19 -12.15 -71.55 -14.65
CA LEU A 19 -12.33 -70.92 -15.96
C LEU A 19 -11.68 -69.54 -16.00
N LYS A 20 -10.69 -69.43 -16.89
CA LYS A 20 -9.96 -68.20 -17.24
C LYS A 20 -10.93 -67.21 -17.90
N THR A 21 -11.06 -66.02 -17.33
CA THR A 21 -11.50 -64.84 -18.06
C THR A 21 -10.56 -63.69 -17.74
N ALA A 22 -9.94 -63.16 -18.79
CA ALA A 22 -9.00 -62.06 -18.74
C ALA A 22 -9.76 -60.76 -18.39
N VAL A 23 -9.33 -60.09 -17.33
CA VAL A 23 -9.73 -58.72 -17.02
C VAL A 23 -8.67 -57.80 -17.64
N PRO A 24 -9.04 -56.86 -18.53
CA PRO A 24 -8.09 -55.87 -19.02
C PRO A 24 -7.78 -54.90 -17.87
N VAL A 25 -6.52 -54.88 -17.44
CA VAL A 25 -5.99 -53.84 -16.55
C VAL A 25 -5.99 -52.54 -17.34
N ALA A 26 -6.99 -51.71 -17.11
CA ALA A 26 -6.98 -50.33 -17.57
C ALA A 26 -5.85 -49.59 -16.81
N LEU A 27 -4.75 -49.34 -17.51
CA LEU A 27 -3.71 -48.40 -17.11
C LEU A 27 -4.34 -47.00 -17.10
N ALA A 28 -4.85 -46.58 -15.95
CA ALA A 28 -5.12 -45.18 -15.69
C ALA A 28 -3.78 -44.43 -15.64
N VAL A 29 -3.39 -43.84 -16.77
CA VAL A 29 -2.33 -42.83 -16.80
C VAL A 29 -2.88 -41.63 -16.06
N LEU A 30 -2.58 -41.52 -14.77
CA LEU A 30 -2.68 -40.28 -14.02
C LEU A 30 -1.70 -39.30 -14.68
N ALA A 31 -2.21 -38.51 -15.63
CA ALA A 31 -1.55 -37.30 -16.05
C ALA A 31 -1.43 -36.41 -14.81
N TRP A 32 -0.27 -36.45 -14.15
CA TRP A 32 0.19 -35.37 -13.30
C TRP A 32 0.24 -34.13 -14.19
N CYS A 33 -0.86 -33.37 -14.21
CA CYS A 33 -0.82 -31.95 -14.49
C CYS A 33 0.03 -31.34 -13.38
N THR A 34 1.35 -31.42 -13.54
CA THR A 34 2.27 -30.51 -12.89
C THR A 34 1.83 -29.14 -13.39
N VAL A 35 1.06 -28.43 -12.57
CA VAL A 35 0.88 -27.00 -12.73
C VAL A 35 2.30 -26.46 -12.64
N ARG A 36 2.94 -26.25 -13.79
CA ARG A 36 4.23 -25.60 -13.83
C ARG A 36 4.00 -24.26 -13.13
N PRO A 37 4.69 -23.95 -12.02
CA PRO A 37 4.57 -22.64 -11.41
C PRO A 37 4.83 -21.62 -12.51
N ARG A 38 3.91 -20.67 -12.69
CA ARG A 38 4.11 -19.58 -13.65
C ARG A 38 5.46 -18.95 -13.29
N PRO A 39 6.31 -18.64 -14.30
CA PRO A 39 7.55 -17.94 -14.01
C PRO A 39 7.20 -16.67 -13.21
N PRO A 40 7.97 -16.35 -12.16
CA PRO A 40 7.69 -15.20 -11.32
C PRO A 40 7.62 -13.95 -12.20
N THR A 41 6.53 -13.18 -12.08
CA THR A 41 6.39 -11.89 -12.78
C THR A 41 7.51 -10.97 -12.29
N MET A 42 8.21 -10.31 -13.22
CA MET A 42 9.22 -9.32 -12.88
C MET A 42 8.59 -7.94 -12.84
N LEU A 43 8.92 -7.16 -11.82
CA LEU A 43 8.65 -5.72 -11.75
C LEU A 43 9.92 -4.99 -12.16
N CYS A 44 9.85 -4.21 -13.24
CA CYS A 44 10.97 -3.43 -13.74
C CYS A 44 10.64 -1.95 -13.73
N TYR A 45 11.60 -1.12 -13.34
CA TYR A 45 11.50 0.33 -13.34
C TYR A 45 12.84 0.96 -13.74
N GLN A 46 12.81 2.25 -14.09
CA GLN A 46 14.00 3.01 -14.44
C GLN A 46 14.56 3.68 -13.19
N ASP A 47 15.79 3.38 -12.78
CA ASP A 47 16.42 4.00 -11.62
C ASP A 47 17.12 5.32 -12.00
N TYR A 48 16.44 6.43 -11.75
CA TYR A 48 16.96 7.78 -11.98
C TYR A 48 17.87 8.29 -10.84
N ASP A 49 17.89 7.64 -9.68
CA ASP A 49 18.75 8.00 -8.55
C ASP A 49 20.16 7.39 -8.68
N GLY A 50 20.26 6.26 -9.37
CA GLY A 50 21.51 5.59 -9.70
C GLY A 50 22.12 6.02 -11.03
N ALA A 51 22.47 5.03 -11.85
CA ALA A 51 23.19 5.20 -13.11
C ALA A 51 22.26 5.34 -14.33
N ASP A 52 20.99 5.70 -14.12
CA ASP A 52 19.96 5.71 -15.17
C ASP A 52 19.84 4.34 -15.85
N VAL A 53 19.64 3.31 -15.03
CA VAL A 53 19.58 1.90 -15.47
C VAL A 53 18.23 1.29 -15.18
N GLN A 54 17.80 0.38 -16.05
CA GLN A 54 16.62 -0.43 -15.78
C GLN A 54 16.94 -1.45 -14.69
N ILE A 55 16.17 -1.42 -13.60
CA ILE A 55 16.27 -2.36 -12.49
C ILE A 55 15.03 -3.25 -12.52
N CYS A 56 15.22 -4.55 -12.38
CA CYS A 56 14.15 -5.53 -12.27
C CYS A 56 14.25 -6.31 -10.96
N ARG A 57 13.10 -6.69 -10.41
CA ARG A 57 12.98 -7.57 -9.23
C ARG A 57 11.81 -8.53 -9.38
N HIS A 58 11.76 -9.57 -8.57
CA HIS A 58 10.63 -10.48 -8.56
C HIS A 58 9.41 -9.84 -7.88
N GLN A 59 8.24 -10.03 -8.48
CA GLN A 59 6.98 -9.81 -7.81
C GLN A 59 6.73 -10.98 -6.85
N CYS A 60 6.76 -10.70 -5.56
CA CYS A 60 6.64 -11.73 -4.53
C CYS A 60 5.20 -11.89 -4.04
N SER A 61 4.89 -13.10 -3.57
CA SER A 61 3.64 -13.38 -2.86
C SER A 61 3.67 -12.79 -1.45
N HIS A 62 2.50 -12.70 -0.81
CA HIS A 62 2.40 -12.31 0.61
C HIS A 62 3.34 -13.15 1.49
N GLY A 63 4.01 -12.51 2.46
CA GLY A 63 5.00 -13.15 3.31
C GLY A 63 6.41 -13.26 2.71
N TYR A 64 6.61 -12.77 1.48
CA TYR A 64 7.90 -12.77 0.79
C TYR A 64 8.22 -11.38 0.22
N PHE A 65 9.49 -11.12 -0.02
CA PHE A 65 9.99 -9.86 -0.59
C PHE A 65 11.13 -10.08 -1.57
N SER A 66 11.38 -9.12 -2.44
CA SER A 66 12.57 -9.08 -3.28
C SER A 66 13.04 -7.63 -3.37
N LEU A 67 14.31 -7.42 -3.03
CA LEU A 67 15.00 -6.15 -3.27
C LEU A 67 15.65 -6.18 -4.66
N PRO A 68 15.99 -5.01 -5.23
CA PRO A 68 16.81 -4.94 -6.43
C PRO A 68 18.00 -5.90 -6.37
N TRP A 69 18.28 -6.58 -7.49
CA TRP A 69 19.40 -7.51 -7.67
C TRP A 69 19.29 -8.87 -6.94
N MET A 70 18.22 -9.12 -6.21
CA MET A 70 17.95 -10.47 -5.68
C MET A 70 17.51 -11.42 -6.79
N SER A 71 18.06 -12.64 -6.81
CA SER A 71 17.75 -13.68 -7.80
C SER A 71 16.45 -14.43 -7.54
N GLU A 72 15.85 -14.24 -6.36
CA GLU A 72 14.61 -14.88 -5.95
C GLU A 72 13.93 -14.10 -4.82
N CYS A 73 12.66 -14.40 -4.57
CA CYS A 73 11.94 -13.88 -3.41
C CYS A 73 12.43 -14.53 -2.12
N GLN A 74 12.70 -13.72 -1.10
CA GLN A 74 13.08 -14.15 0.24
C GLN A 74 11.86 -14.13 1.17
N PRO A 75 11.74 -15.07 2.12
CA PRO A 75 10.70 -14.99 3.15
C PRO A 75 10.92 -13.76 4.03
N TRP A 76 9.83 -13.20 4.58
CA TRP A 76 9.92 -12.08 5.52
C TRP A 76 10.83 -12.42 6.72
N LEU A 77 11.76 -11.51 6.99
CA LEU A 77 12.70 -11.57 8.09
C LEU A 77 11.96 -11.71 9.43
N GLN A 78 12.49 -12.57 10.29
CA GLN A 78 12.01 -12.83 11.64
C GLN A 78 12.98 -12.27 12.67
N CYS A 79 12.63 -12.35 13.96
CA CYS A 79 13.51 -11.92 15.06
C CYS A 79 14.92 -12.53 14.99
N SER A 80 15.02 -13.82 14.63
CA SER A 80 16.31 -14.50 14.50
C SER A 80 17.22 -13.90 13.43
N ASP A 81 16.65 -13.33 12.36
CA ASP A 81 17.42 -12.66 11.31
C ASP A 81 17.93 -11.31 11.79
N ILE A 82 17.14 -10.58 12.58
CA ILE A 82 17.49 -9.26 13.14
C ILE A 82 18.54 -9.39 14.26
N GLU A 83 18.47 -10.47 15.04
CA GLU A 83 19.42 -10.77 16.12
C GLU A 83 20.73 -11.38 15.60
N SER A 84 20.83 -11.64 14.29
CA SER A 84 22.02 -12.20 13.66
C SER A 84 23.11 -11.15 13.37
N GLU A 85 24.33 -11.62 13.11
CA GLU A 85 25.46 -10.78 12.70
C GLU A 85 25.28 -10.13 11.31
N ASP A 86 24.33 -10.62 10.51
CA ASP A 86 24.03 -10.10 9.17
C ASP A 86 23.17 -8.84 9.20
N PHE A 87 22.64 -8.43 10.36
CA PHE A 87 21.75 -7.28 10.52
C PHE A 87 22.37 -6.21 11.41
N GLU A 88 22.59 -5.02 10.85
CA GLU A 88 23.19 -3.88 11.56
C GLU A 88 22.23 -2.68 11.57
N ILE A 89 21.80 -2.25 12.75
CA ILE A 89 21.01 -1.03 12.92
C ILE A 89 21.94 0.18 12.95
N GLY A 90 21.78 1.06 11.97
CA GLY A 90 22.59 2.27 11.81
C GLY A 90 21.88 3.55 12.29
N SER A 91 22.15 4.63 11.56
CA SER A 91 21.75 5.99 11.92
C SER A 91 20.25 6.23 11.86
N VAL A 92 19.78 7.20 12.66
CA VAL A 92 18.42 7.74 12.56
C VAL A 92 18.22 8.45 11.21
N LEU A 93 17.18 8.07 10.49
CA LEU A 93 16.73 8.73 9.25
C LEU A 93 15.66 9.78 9.55
N GLY A 94 14.84 9.54 10.56
CA GLY A 94 13.79 10.45 11.00
C GLY A 94 13.01 9.89 12.19
N ASN A 95 12.15 10.73 12.75
CA ASN A 95 11.20 10.34 13.77
C ASN A 95 9.86 11.05 13.55
N GLY A 96 8.78 10.37 13.91
CA GLY A 96 7.44 10.95 13.99
C GLY A 96 6.92 10.90 15.42
N ALA A 97 5.61 11.13 15.61
CA ALA A 97 4.99 10.93 16.92
C ALA A 97 5.01 9.46 17.35
N VAL A 98 4.85 8.54 16.39
CA VAL A 98 4.68 7.09 16.65
C VAL A 98 5.99 6.31 16.50
N LYS A 99 6.82 6.67 15.53
CA LYS A 99 7.92 5.83 15.02
C LYS A 99 9.28 6.51 15.11
N LEU A 100 10.29 5.72 15.48
CA LEU A 100 11.70 5.99 15.22
C LEU A 100 12.14 5.20 13.99
N VAL A 101 12.61 5.91 12.96
CA VAL A 101 13.00 5.35 11.67
C VAL A 101 14.53 5.37 11.56
N ARG A 102 15.14 4.19 11.40
CA ARG A 102 16.59 4.03 11.29
C ARG A 102 16.99 3.36 9.99
N LEU A 103 18.09 3.80 9.41
CA LEU A 103 18.77 3.07 8.36
C LEU A 103 19.37 1.81 8.99
N ALA A 104 19.27 0.69 8.31
CA ALA A 104 19.92 -0.55 8.70
C ALA A 104 20.53 -1.23 7.47
N GLN A 105 21.40 -2.20 7.71
CA GLN A 105 21.95 -3.08 6.68
C GLN A 105 21.54 -4.51 6.98
N TRP A 106 21.13 -5.25 5.95
CA TRP A 106 20.91 -6.69 6.03
C TRP A 106 21.59 -7.38 4.84
N LYS A 107 22.61 -8.21 5.09
CA LYS A 107 23.39 -8.90 4.05
C LYS A 107 23.89 -7.96 2.92
N GLY A 108 24.31 -6.75 3.29
CA GLY A 108 24.76 -5.71 2.36
C GLY A 108 23.65 -4.92 1.65
N TYR A 109 22.37 -5.23 1.91
CA TYR A 109 21.24 -4.42 1.44
C TYR A 109 20.90 -3.34 2.45
N SER A 110 20.70 -2.12 1.96
CA SER A 110 20.18 -1.02 2.77
C SER A 110 18.68 -1.21 2.98
N VAL A 111 18.27 -1.24 4.24
CA VAL A 111 16.87 -1.44 4.67
C VAL A 111 16.50 -0.40 5.72
N VAL A 112 15.22 -0.28 6.03
CA VAL A 112 14.73 0.59 7.10
C VAL A 112 14.28 -0.25 8.27
N TYR A 113 14.75 0.07 9.48
CA TYR A 113 14.31 -0.50 10.74
C TYR A 113 13.38 0.48 11.45
N ASN A 114 12.13 0.07 11.67
CA ASN A 114 11.11 0.88 12.34
C ASN A 114 10.84 0.31 13.73
N SER A 115 10.92 1.17 14.75
CA SER A 115 10.61 0.83 16.14
C SER A 115 9.72 1.91 16.77
N PRO A 116 8.86 1.58 17.76
CA PRO A 116 8.04 2.56 18.45
C PRO A 116 8.93 3.60 19.13
N LEU A 117 8.54 4.86 19.04
CA LEU A 117 9.23 5.95 19.73
C LEU A 117 8.78 6.07 21.19
N ASP A 118 7.47 5.92 21.44
CA ASP A 118 6.85 6.00 22.75
C ASP A 118 5.79 4.90 22.89
N THR A 119 5.76 4.25 24.05
CA THR A 119 4.73 3.29 24.44
C THR A 119 3.31 3.85 24.41
N ALA A 120 3.14 5.17 24.55
CA ALA A 120 1.83 5.83 24.46
C ALA A 120 1.16 5.67 23.09
N PHE A 121 1.94 5.42 22.03
CA PHE A 121 1.46 5.25 20.65
C PHE A 121 1.66 3.81 20.14
N ILE A 122 1.79 2.83 21.04
CA ILE A 122 2.08 1.45 20.65
C ILE A 122 0.95 0.82 19.84
N ASP A 123 -0.30 1.19 20.12
CA ASP A 123 -1.46 0.68 19.40
C ASP A 123 -1.53 1.26 17.98
N ASP A 124 -1.23 2.55 17.82
CA ASP A 124 -1.08 3.20 16.51
C ASP A 124 0.07 2.55 15.70
N PHE A 125 1.21 2.30 16.34
CA PHE A 125 2.36 1.63 15.71
C PHE A 125 1.97 0.23 15.21
N ARG A 126 1.33 -0.58 16.08
CA ARG A 126 0.87 -1.93 15.73
C ARG A 126 -0.21 -1.90 14.66
N HIS A 127 -1.10 -0.91 14.69
CA HIS A 127 -2.07 -0.70 13.63
C HIS A 127 -1.37 -0.47 12.28
N GLY A 128 -0.42 0.46 12.22
CA GLY A 128 0.36 0.72 11.01
C GLY A 128 1.13 -0.50 10.50
N GLN A 129 1.74 -1.28 11.40
CA GLN A 129 2.38 -2.55 11.06
C GLN A 129 1.39 -3.56 10.46
N ASN A 130 0.20 -3.69 11.05
CA ASN A 130 -0.86 -4.58 10.53
C ASN A 130 -1.40 -4.10 9.18
N MET A 131 -1.51 -2.79 8.96
CA MET A 131 -1.93 -2.23 7.68
C MET A 131 -0.86 -2.45 6.61
N LEU A 132 0.41 -2.18 6.92
CA LEU A 132 1.52 -2.41 6.01
C LEU A 132 1.59 -3.87 5.55
N THR A 133 1.51 -4.82 6.48
CA THR A 133 1.55 -6.26 6.19
C THR A 133 0.29 -6.77 5.48
N GLY A 134 -0.89 -6.32 5.89
CA GLY A 134 -2.17 -6.76 5.31
C GLY A 134 -2.45 -6.18 3.91
N LEU A 135 -1.76 -5.10 3.52
CA LEU A 135 -1.85 -4.51 2.19
C LEU A 135 -0.77 -5.02 1.22
N GLN A 136 0.11 -5.93 1.65
CA GLN A 136 1.04 -6.62 0.75
C GLN A 136 0.35 -7.75 -0.03
N PRO A 137 0.90 -8.17 -1.18
CA PRO A 137 1.84 -7.41 -2.00
C PRO A 137 1.07 -6.32 -2.77
N SER A 138 1.56 -5.09 -2.72
CA SER A 138 0.99 -3.98 -3.52
C SER A 138 2.11 -3.08 -4.00
N VAL A 139 2.04 -2.66 -5.27
CA VAL A 139 2.99 -1.67 -5.82
C VAL A 139 2.74 -0.26 -5.28
N HIS A 140 1.62 -0.05 -4.58
CA HIS A 140 1.22 1.24 -4.02
C HIS A 140 1.70 1.46 -2.58
N VAL A 141 2.19 0.41 -1.91
CA VAL A 141 2.57 0.43 -0.49
C VAL A 141 4.05 0.06 -0.36
N THR A 142 4.78 0.71 0.55
CA THR A 142 6.16 0.33 0.86
C THR A 142 6.27 -1.16 1.16
N GLN A 143 7.23 -1.83 0.50
CA GLN A 143 7.44 -3.27 0.67
C GLN A 143 7.92 -3.58 2.09
N VAL A 144 7.22 -4.50 2.75
CA VAL A 144 7.65 -5.08 4.04
C VAL A 144 8.69 -6.16 3.78
N LEU A 145 9.79 -6.10 4.51
CA LEU A 145 10.87 -7.09 4.46
C LEU A 145 10.79 -8.07 5.62
N GLY A 146 10.14 -7.69 6.73
CA GLY A 146 9.92 -8.59 7.86
C GLY A 146 9.47 -7.88 9.12
N GLN A 147 9.34 -8.64 10.20
CA GLN A 147 8.86 -8.14 11.49
C GLN A 147 9.45 -8.92 12.67
N CYS A 148 9.62 -8.22 13.78
CA CYS A 148 9.96 -8.81 15.07
C CYS A 148 9.32 -8.03 16.20
N LYS A 149 8.36 -8.65 16.89
CA LYS A 149 7.60 -8.02 17.99
C LYS A 149 7.05 -6.65 17.52
N ASP A 150 7.31 -5.60 18.28
CA ASP A 150 6.96 -4.22 17.97
C ASP A 150 8.02 -3.53 17.09
N SER A 151 8.58 -4.24 16.11
CA SER A 151 9.48 -3.65 15.12
C SER A 151 9.27 -4.31 13.76
N PHE A 152 9.49 -3.55 12.70
CA PHE A 152 9.34 -4.06 11.34
C PHE A 152 10.33 -3.40 10.39
N MET A 153 10.63 -4.10 9.31
CA MET A 153 11.58 -3.64 8.31
C MET A 153 10.89 -3.40 6.99
N THR A 154 11.29 -2.31 6.34
CA THR A 154 10.79 -1.92 5.02
C THR A 154 11.94 -1.65 4.06
N GLU A 155 11.60 -1.67 2.76
CA GLU A 155 12.53 -1.23 1.72
C GLU A 155 12.99 0.22 1.95
N TYR A 156 14.27 0.48 1.72
CA TYR A 156 14.84 1.81 1.84
C TYR A 156 14.70 2.59 0.54
N HIS A 157 14.02 3.74 0.61
CA HIS A 157 13.86 4.68 -0.49
C HIS A 157 14.71 5.93 -0.25
N ARG A 158 15.81 6.06 -1.02
CA ARG A 158 16.84 7.10 -0.85
C ARG A 158 16.34 8.53 -1.03
N LEU A 159 15.32 8.71 -1.87
CA LEU A 159 14.74 10.03 -2.15
C LEU A 159 13.86 10.55 -0.99
N GLY A 160 13.53 9.68 -0.03
CA GLY A 160 12.79 10.06 1.17
C GLY A 160 11.33 10.43 0.88
N THR A 161 10.79 11.37 1.65
CA THR A 161 9.39 11.80 1.54
C THR A 161 9.07 12.46 0.18
N ALA A 162 7.82 12.29 -0.27
CA ALA A 162 7.24 13.03 -1.40
C ALA A 162 7.31 14.55 -1.26
N ALA A 163 7.42 15.08 -0.04
CA ALA A 163 7.60 16.52 0.18
C ALA A 163 8.91 17.05 -0.44
N ASN A 164 9.91 16.18 -0.63
CA ASN A 164 11.21 16.56 -1.17
C ASN A 164 11.21 16.72 -2.70
N ILE A 165 10.10 16.45 -3.41
CA ILE A 165 10.11 16.32 -4.87
C ILE A 165 10.72 17.52 -5.60
N HIS A 166 10.38 18.76 -5.21
CA HIS A 166 10.94 19.95 -5.86
C HIS A 166 12.44 20.07 -5.63
N GLN A 167 12.91 19.73 -4.42
CA GLN A 167 14.32 19.69 -4.11
C GLN A 167 15.02 18.59 -4.92
N VAL A 168 14.43 17.40 -5.02
CA VAL A 168 14.96 16.27 -5.81
C VAL A 168 15.12 16.68 -7.27
N LEU A 169 14.06 17.18 -7.91
CA LEU A 169 14.07 17.60 -9.31
C LEU A 169 14.99 18.81 -9.58
N SER A 170 15.34 19.60 -8.57
CA SER A 170 16.31 20.68 -8.71
C SER A 170 17.76 20.20 -8.75
N LYS A 171 18.06 18.99 -8.27
CA LYS A 171 19.43 18.45 -8.26
C LYS A 171 19.88 18.18 -9.70
N LYS A 172 21.18 18.38 -9.96
CA LYS A 172 21.79 18.18 -11.29
C LYS A 172 21.47 16.80 -11.89
N THR A 173 21.46 15.76 -11.07
CA THR A 173 21.14 14.38 -11.48
C THR A 173 19.72 14.23 -12.03
N PHE A 174 18.75 14.96 -11.46
CA PHE A 174 17.33 14.81 -11.81
C PHE A 174 16.78 15.94 -12.67
N LYS A 175 17.57 16.98 -12.97
CA LYS A 175 17.06 18.18 -13.61
C LYS A 175 16.48 17.92 -15.01
N SER A 176 17.00 16.93 -15.72
CA SER A 176 16.45 16.48 -17.01
C SER A 176 15.07 15.81 -16.90
N TYR A 177 14.71 15.33 -15.72
CA TYR A 177 13.42 14.72 -15.41
C TYR A 177 12.42 15.70 -14.80
N ASP A 178 12.80 16.97 -14.62
CA ASP A 178 11.91 18.04 -14.17
C ASP A 178 10.97 18.50 -15.29
N THR A 179 10.10 17.58 -15.73
CA THR A 179 9.20 17.73 -16.86
C THR A 179 7.74 17.68 -16.41
N LEU A 180 6.84 18.23 -17.22
CA LEU A 180 5.40 18.13 -16.98
C LEU A 180 4.93 16.66 -16.91
N LYS A 181 5.52 15.78 -17.73
CA LYS A 181 5.24 14.34 -17.73
C LYS A 181 5.54 13.70 -16.38
N THR A 182 6.76 13.86 -15.89
CA THR A 182 7.17 13.31 -14.57
C THR A 182 6.30 13.87 -13.44
N ARG A 183 6.08 15.19 -13.45
CA ARG A 183 5.30 15.87 -12.41
C ARG A 183 3.84 15.46 -12.39
N PHE A 184 3.21 15.31 -13.56
CA PHE A 184 1.83 14.82 -13.63
C PHE A 184 1.74 13.33 -13.33
N GLY A 185 2.76 12.54 -13.68
CA GLY A 185 2.90 11.14 -13.27
C GLY A 185 2.73 10.95 -11.76
N LEU A 186 3.31 11.84 -10.94
CA LEU A 186 3.13 11.83 -9.48
C LEU A 186 1.65 12.00 -9.07
N CYS A 187 0.88 12.83 -9.76
CA CYS A 187 -0.57 12.95 -9.52
C CYS A 187 -1.32 11.65 -9.85
N LEU A 188 -0.93 10.96 -10.93
CA LEU A 188 -1.49 9.65 -11.26
C LEU A 188 -1.15 8.62 -10.17
N HIS A 189 0.11 8.57 -9.72
CA HIS A 189 0.51 7.64 -8.65
C HIS A 189 -0.21 7.93 -7.34
N TYR A 190 -0.35 9.21 -6.95
CA TYR A 190 -1.09 9.60 -5.76
C TYR A 190 -2.56 9.16 -5.80
N SER A 191 -3.25 9.48 -6.90
CA SER A 191 -4.66 9.09 -7.07
C SER A 191 -4.84 7.58 -7.18
N ALA A 192 -3.88 6.86 -7.78
CA ALA A 192 -3.87 5.39 -7.81
C ALA A 192 -3.71 4.78 -6.42
N VAL A 193 -2.84 5.34 -5.57
CA VAL A 193 -2.68 4.91 -4.18
C VAL A 193 -3.98 5.11 -3.40
N LEU A 194 -4.63 6.27 -3.52
CA LEU A 194 -5.93 6.50 -2.87
C LEU A 194 -7.01 5.54 -3.40
N ALA A 195 -7.05 5.29 -4.71
CA ALA A 195 -7.96 4.32 -5.31
C ALA A 195 -7.73 2.91 -4.75
N PHE A 196 -6.47 2.51 -4.54
CA PHE A 196 -6.11 1.26 -3.89
C PHE A 196 -6.56 1.22 -2.43
N LEU A 197 -6.31 2.26 -1.63
CA LEU A 197 -6.72 2.31 -0.22
C LEU A 197 -8.25 2.27 -0.07
N HIS A 198 -8.98 2.97 -0.94
CA HIS A 198 -10.45 3.01 -0.90
C HIS A 198 -11.09 1.68 -1.33
N ASN A 199 -10.36 0.83 -2.05
CA ASN A 199 -10.78 -0.50 -2.53
C ASN A 199 -9.86 -1.62 -2.03
N SER A 200 -9.26 -1.43 -0.85
CA SER A 200 -8.20 -2.31 -0.37
C SER A 200 -8.74 -3.70 0.03
N PRO A 201 -7.90 -4.75 0.06
CA PRO A 201 -8.32 -6.07 0.57
C PRO A 201 -8.75 -6.04 2.04
N LEU A 202 -8.42 -4.97 2.78
CA LEU A 202 -8.81 -4.76 4.16
C LEU A 202 -10.06 -3.85 4.30
N GLY A 203 -10.80 -3.62 3.20
CA GLY A 203 -11.96 -2.73 3.13
C GLY A 203 -11.59 -1.29 2.73
N THR A 204 -12.56 -0.37 2.76
CA THR A 204 -12.35 1.04 2.42
C THR A 204 -11.60 1.75 3.53
N ARG A 205 -10.44 2.32 3.20
CA ARG A 205 -9.53 2.93 4.16
C ARG A 205 -9.33 4.42 3.90
N VAL A 206 -9.22 5.21 4.97
CA VAL A 206 -9.07 6.67 4.89
C VAL A 206 -7.69 7.08 5.39
N MET A 207 -7.00 7.96 4.65
CA MET A 207 -5.68 8.44 5.04
C MET A 207 -5.80 9.59 6.04
N CYS A 208 -5.94 9.28 7.34
CA CYS A 208 -6.31 10.29 8.33
C CYS A 208 -5.18 11.24 8.75
N ASP A 209 -3.91 10.83 8.66
CA ASP A 209 -2.77 11.68 9.06
C ASP A 209 -2.36 12.67 7.94
N SER A 210 -3.34 13.48 7.51
CA SER A 210 -3.24 14.33 6.31
C SER A 210 -3.98 15.68 6.51
N ASN A 211 -3.71 16.36 7.62
CA ASN A 211 -4.41 17.60 7.99
C ASN A 211 -3.89 18.86 7.28
N ASP A 212 -2.68 18.81 6.74
CA ASP A 212 -2.09 19.85 5.91
C ASP A 212 -1.27 19.21 4.77
N LEU A 213 -0.85 20.03 3.81
CA LEU A 213 -0.13 19.56 2.63
C LEU A 213 1.20 18.87 2.99
N GLN A 214 2.00 19.47 3.87
CA GLN A 214 3.30 18.92 4.25
C GLN A 214 3.12 17.58 4.94
N LYS A 215 2.23 17.52 5.93
CA LYS A 215 1.94 16.30 6.68
C LYS A 215 1.42 15.18 5.79
N THR A 216 0.58 15.52 4.80
CA THR A 216 0.09 14.57 3.79
C THR A 216 1.24 13.99 2.97
N LEU A 217 2.16 14.83 2.50
CA LEU A 217 3.31 14.40 1.69
C LEU A 217 4.31 13.56 2.49
N ASP A 218 4.44 13.80 3.80
CA ASP A 218 5.27 13.00 4.71
C ASP A 218 4.81 11.53 4.81
N GLN A 219 3.55 11.23 4.50
CA GLN A 219 3.02 9.86 4.53
C GLN A 219 3.49 9.00 3.33
N PHE A 220 4.07 9.62 2.30
CA PHE A 220 4.48 8.99 1.04
C PHE A 220 6.00 9.07 0.84
N LEU A 221 6.55 8.07 0.18
CA LEU A 221 7.96 8.03 -0.21
C LEU A 221 8.11 8.16 -1.73
N LEU A 222 9.19 8.81 -2.15
CA LEU A 222 9.64 8.86 -3.55
C LEU A 222 10.46 7.62 -3.88
N THR A 223 10.09 6.95 -4.96
CA THR A 223 10.82 5.80 -5.49
C THR A 223 11.88 6.26 -6.52
N PRO A 224 12.90 5.43 -6.81
CA PRO A 224 14.00 5.84 -7.70
C PRO A 224 13.56 6.15 -9.15
N ASP A 225 12.40 5.65 -9.57
CA ASP A 225 11.76 5.96 -10.86
C ASP A 225 10.89 7.24 -10.84
N LEU A 226 10.99 8.04 -9.79
CA LEU A 226 10.21 9.27 -9.59
C LEU A 226 8.69 9.03 -9.54
N SER A 227 8.30 7.86 -9.02
CA SER A 227 6.92 7.57 -8.59
C SER A 227 6.78 7.78 -7.08
N ILE A 228 5.59 7.52 -6.54
CA ILE A 228 5.33 7.55 -5.09
C ILE A 228 4.59 6.31 -4.62
N ILE A 229 4.84 5.96 -3.36
CA ILE A 229 4.16 4.89 -2.63
C ILE A 229 3.78 5.39 -1.23
N VAL A 230 2.72 4.83 -0.65
CA VAL A 230 2.35 5.13 0.73
C VAL A 230 3.18 4.31 1.71
N ASN A 231 3.61 4.96 2.79
CA ASN A 231 4.50 4.38 3.79
C ASN A 231 3.91 4.44 5.20
N ASP A 232 3.43 5.61 5.62
CA ASP A 232 2.92 5.80 6.97
C ASP A 232 1.41 5.51 7.01
N LEU A 233 1.05 4.41 7.70
CA LEU A 233 -0.29 3.83 7.72
C LEU A 233 -0.86 3.70 9.14
N ASP A 234 -0.33 4.47 10.11
CA ASP A 234 -0.73 4.35 11.52
C ASP A 234 -2.19 4.80 11.75
N ALA A 235 -2.65 5.81 11.01
CA ALA A 235 -4.01 6.35 11.12
C ALA A 235 -4.84 6.00 9.87
N LEU A 236 -5.28 4.75 9.78
CA LEU A 236 -5.91 4.20 8.57
C LEU A 236 -7.24 3.46 8.89
N PRO A 237 -8.25 4.20 9.41
CA PRO A 237 -9.50 3.60 9.87
C PRO A 237 -10.32 3.01 8.72
N LEU A 238 -11.20 2.08 9.08
CA LEU A 238 -12.12 1.40 8.16
C LEU A 238 -13.43 2.17 8.05
N VAL A 239 -13.83 2.47 6.82
CA VAL A 239 -15.20 2.86 6.47
C VAL A 239 -15.95 1.62 6.00
N ASN A 240 -17.18 1.43 6.48
CA ASN A 240 -18.07 0.39 5.97
C ASN A 240 -19.44 0.98 5.67
N HIS A 241 -19.65 1.30 4.40
CA HIS A 241 -20.90 1.84 3.87
C HIS A 241 -22.10 0.89 4.04
N THR A 242 -21.88 -0.43 4.07
CA THR A 242 -22.97 -1.42 4.23
C THR A 242 -23.52 -1.44 5.65
N SER A 243 -22.64 -1.28 6.65
CA SER A 243 -23.03 -1.22 8.06
C SER A 243 -23.18 0.20 8.59
N GLY A 244 -23.07 1.23 7.74
CA GLY A 244 -23.14 2.63 8.13
C GLY A 244 -22.01 3.10 9.07
N VAL A 245 -20.86 2.43 9.04
CA VAL A 245 -19.71 2.78 9.86
C VAL A 245 -18.89 3.85 9.13
N GLY A 246 -18.90 5.06 9.66
CA GLY A 246 -17.99 6.14 9.26
C GLY A 246 -16.78 6.25 10.19
N VAL A 247 -15.96 7.28 9.97
CA VAL A 247 -14.69 7.50 10.68
C VAL A 247 -14.56 8.93 11.21
N LYS A 248 -13.61 9.11 12.12
CA LYS A 248 -13.02 10.40 12.50
C LYS A 248 -11.50 10.28 12.53
N CYS A 249 -10.82 11.30 12.05
CA CYS A 249 -9.36 11.40 12.03
C CYS A 249 -8.83 12.03 13.32
N GLY A 250 -8.84 11.24 14.39
CA GLY A 250 -8.39 11.64 15.73
C GLY A 250 -9.50 12.22 16.61
N HIS A 251 -9.12 12.63 17.82
CA HIS A 251 -10.04 13.08 18.88
C HIS A 251 -9.99 14.60 19.16
N ARG A 252 -9.28 15.35 18.32
CA ARG A 252 -9.09 16.80 18.45
C ARG A 252 -9.81 17.50 17.31
N GLN A 253 -10.30 18.71 17.57
CA GLN A 253 -10.89 19.56 16.54
C GLN A 253 -9.88 19.85 15.43
N LEU A 254 -10.33 19.72 14.19
CA LEU A 254 -9.57 20.08 13.00
C LEU A 254 -10.00 21.47 12.52
N TYR A 255 -9.09 22.17 11.86
CA TYR A 255 -9.26 23.55 11.41
C TYR A 255 -8.62 23.76 10.03
N GLY A 256 -8.99 24.86 9.37
CA GLY A 256 -8.43 25.26 8.07
C GLY A 256 -9.22 24.70 6.88
N GLU A 257 -8.71 24.96 5.67
CA GLU A 257 -9.39 24.67 4.40
C GLU A 257 -8.83 23.43 3.69
N PHE A 258 -7.67 22.92 4.15
CA PHE A 258 -7.04 21.73 3.59
C PHE A 258 -7.81 20.45 3.97
N VAL A 259 -8.28 20.35 5.22
CA VAL A 259 -9.23 19.31 5.64
C VAL A 259 -10.58 19.52 4.96
N ALA A 260 -11.33 18.45 4.76
CA ALA A 260 -12.64 18.55 4.12
C ALA A 260 -13.65 19.26 5.05
N PRO A 261 -14.66 19.97 4.52
CA PRO A 261 -15.62 20.72 5.33
C PRO A 261 -16.34 19.88 6.39
N GLU A 262 -16.66 18.63 6.08
CA GLU A 262 -17.28 17.68 7.01
C GLU A 262 -16.36 17.20 8.14
N GLN A 263 -15.06 17.48 8.07
CA GLN A 263 -14.10 17.24 9.15
C GLN A 263 -14.06 18.39 10.16
N LEU A 264 -14.70 19.52 9.86
CA LEU A 264 -14.77 20.67 10.75
C LEU A 264 -15.94 20.53 11.71
N TRP A 265 -15.78 21.07 12.91
CA TRP A 265 -16.85 21.15 13.90
C TRP A 265 -18.03 21.95 13.33
N PRO A 266 -19.24 21.36 13.22
CA PRO A 266 -20.33 21.97 12.47
C PRO A 266 -21.23 22.89 13.33
N TYR A 267 -20.92 23.04 14.62
CA TYR A 267 -21.77 23.76 15.57
C TYR A 267 -21.10 25.05 16.04
N ASP A 268 -21.68 26.19 15.69
CA ASP A 268 -21.18 27.51 16.10
C ASP A 268 -21.62 27.92 17.51
N ASP A 269 -22.59 27.21 18.09
CA ASP A 269 -23.26 27.55 19.34
C ASP A 269 -22.61 26.94 20.60
N ARG A 270 -21.59 26.10 20.44
CA ARG A 270 -20.98 25.34 21.52
C ARG A 270 -19.53 24.94 21.23
N ASP A 271 -18.78 24.65 22.29
CA ASP A 271 -17.41 24.16 22.21
C ASP A 271 -17.33 22.74 21.62
N PHE A 272 -16.17 22.40 21.05
CA PHE A 272 -15.93 21.09 20.45
C PHE A 272 -16.09 19.95 21.45
N ASN A 273 -16.86 18.94 21.03
CA ASN A 273 -17.00 17.68 21.72
C ASN A 273 -16.83 16.53 20.73
N ASP A 274 -15.77 15.73 20.90
CA ASP A 274 -15.46 14.60 20.00
C ASP A 274 -16.64 13.61 19.87
N THR A 275 -17.41 13.40 20.94
CA THR A 275 -18.55 12.46 20.92
C THR A 275 -19.73 12.95 20.09
N GLU A 276 -19.83 14.27 19.85
CA GLU A 276 -20.86 14.92 19.04
C GLU A 276 -20.39 15.21 17.61
N MET A 277 -19.10 15.01 17.31
CA MET A 277 -18.54 15.22 15.98
C MET A 277 -19.13 14.17 15.01
N PRO A 278 -19.81 14.59 13.92
CA PRO A 278 -20.33 13.66 12.94
C PRO A 278 -19.21 12.82 12.30
N LEU A 279 -19.54 11.57 11.98
CA LEU A 279 -18.64 10.70 11.22
C LEU A 279 -18.63 11.11 9.75
N TYR A 280 -17.50 10.85 9.09
CA TYR A 280 -17.30 11.05 7.66
C TYR A 280 -16.67 9.81 7.02
N ASP A 281 -16.32 9.90 5.73
CA ASP A 281 -15.89 8.77 4.91
C ASP A 281 -14.64 9.10 4.07
N GLU A 282 -14.32 8.24 3.10
CA GLU A 282 -13.15 8.36 2.24
C GLU A 282 -13.17 9.57 1.29
N LYS A 283 -14.30 10.28 1.19
CA LYS A 283 -14.41 11.51 0.41
C LYS A 283 -13.60 12.66 0.98
N THR A 284 -13.17 12.55 2.23
CA THR A 284 -12.19 13.45 2.86
C THR A 284 -10.82 13.38 2.18
N ASP A 285 -10.40 12.22 1.70
CA ASP A 285 -9.15 12.08 0.92
C ASP A 285 -9.32 12.71 -0.46
N VAL A 286 -10.49 12.51 -1.10
CA VAL A 286 -10.79 13.07 -2.43
C VAL A 286 -10.72 14.60 -2.43
N TRP A 287 -11.21 15.23 -1.35
CA TRP A 287 -11.14 16.69 -1.17
C TRP A 287 -9.72 17.24 -1.31
N LYS A 288 -8.70 16.48 -0.90
CA LYS A 288 -7.30 16.91 -0.81
C LYS A 288 -6.51 16.68 -2.11
N ILE A 289 -7.05 15.90 -3.03
CA ILE A 289 -6.38 15.55 -4.30
C ILE A 289 -5.93 16.77 -5.10
N PRO A 290 -6.76 17.82 -5.29
CA PRO A 290 -6.36 18.99 -6.08
C PRO A 290 -5.12 19.70 -5.50
N ASP A 291 -5.05 19.88 -4.19
CA ASP A 291 -3.95 20.58 -3.52
C ASP A 291 -2.63 19.80 -3.65
N VAL A 292 -2.68 18.49 -3.39
CA VAL A 292 -1.51 17.60 -3.53
C VAL A 292 -1.05 17.54 -4.98
N CYS A 293 -1.97 17.42 -5.93
CA CYS A 293 -1.60 17.38 -7.35
C CYS A 293 -1.04 18.73 -7.83
N ASN A 294 -1.61 19.85 -7.40
CA ASN A 294 -1.09 21.17 -7.76
C ASN A 294 0.32 21.41 -7.23
N PHE A 295 0.63 20.90 -6.04
CA PHE A 295 2.00 20.86 -5.51
C PHE A 295 2.92 20.08 -6.47
N PHE A 296 2.58 18.84 -6.83
CA PHE A 296 3.42 18.05 -7.74
C PHE A 296 3.64 18.70 -9.10
N ILE A 297 2.57 19.24 -9.71
CA ILE A 297 2.63 19.92 -11.02
C ILE A 297 3.60 21.11 -10.98
N GLY A 298 3.63 21.88 -9.89
CA GLY A 298 4.51 23.05 -9.75
C GLY A 298 4.42 24.01 -10.95
N ASP A 299 5.51 24.74 -11.22
CA ASP A 299 5.55 25.76 -12.26
C ASP A 299 6.60 25.42 -13.34
N VAL A 300 6.28 24.41 -14.14
CA VAL A 300 7.06 24.03 -15.33
C VAL A 300 6.29 24.38 -16.60
N SER A 301 6.98 24.33 -17.74
CA SER A 301 6.34 24.58 -19.04
C SER A 301 5.14 23.64 -19.25
N GLY A 302 3.97 24.23 -19.50
CA GLY A 302 2.72 23.52 -19.73
C GLY A 302 1.87 23.24 -18.48
N SER A 303 2.34 23.58 -17.28
CA SER A 303 1.56 23.40 -16.04
C SER A 303 0.20 24.09 -16.08
N ASP A 304 0.11 25.31 -16.62
CA ASP A 304 -1.15 26.06 -16.70
C ASP A 304 -2.17 25.42 -17.66
N VAL A 305 -1.69 24.89 -18.79
CA VAL A 305 -2.53 24.15 -19.74
C VAL A 305 -3.05 22.87 -19.09
N LEU A 306 -2.19 22.13 -18.39
CA LEU A 306 -2.61 20.95 -17.65
C LEU A 306 -3.66 21.30 -16.59
N ARG A 307 -3.46 22.35 -15.79
CA ARG A 307 -4.44 22.81 -14.78
C ARG A 307 -5.79 23.17 -15.41
N LEU A 308 -5.81 23.72 -16.61
CA LEU A 308 -7.05 23.97 -17.34
C LEU A 308 -7.79 22.67 -17.68
N HIS A 309 -7.09 21.62 -18.11
CA HIS A 309 -7.69 20.29 -18.34
C HIS A 309 -8.19 19.64 -17.05
N LEU A 310 -7.51 19.86 -15.93
CA LEU A 310 -7.87 19.32 -14.62
C LEU A 310 -8.95 20.13 -13.88
N PHE A 311 -9.25 21.35 -14.33
CA PHE A 311 -10.11 22.29 -13.61
C PHE A 311 -11.46 21.67 -13.22
N LYS A 312 -12.12 20.97 -14.14
CA LYS A 312 -13.44 20.36 -13.89
C LYS A 312 -13.36 19.30 -12.81
N ILE A 313 -12.44 18.34 -12.94
CA ILE A 313 -12.32 17.24 -11.97
C ILE A 313 -11.86 17.75 -10.60
N HIS A 314 -10.99 18.77 -10.56
CA HIS A 314 -10.59 19.41 -9.30
C HIS A 314 -11.75 20.13 -8.62
N ALA A 315 -12.59 20.83 -9.39
CA ALA A 315 -13.80 21.47 -8.86
C ALA A 315 -14.82 20.44 -8.33
N GLU A 316 -14.92 19.26 -8.96
CA GLU A 316 -15.75 18.16 -8.47
C GLU A 316 -15.20 17.57 -7.15
N CYS A 317 -13.88 17.41 -7.00
CA CYS A 317 -13.26 17.03 -5.74
C CYS A 317 -13.54 18.04 -4.61
N LYS A 318 -13.67 19.33 -4.93
CA LYS A 318 -13.95 20.42 -3.99
C LYS A 318 -15.44 20.71 -3.77
N ARG A 319 -16.35 19.79 -4.12
CA ARG A 319 -17.77 19.92 -3.76
C ARG A 319 -17.94 19.88 -2.24
N LEU A 320 -18.70 20.83 -1.69
CA LEU A 320 -18.97 20.91 -0.25
C LEU A 320 -19.63 19.64 0.29
N LYS A 321 -20.62 19.12 -0.44
CA LYS A 321 -21.28 17.86 -0.11
C LYS A 321 -20.39 16.69 -0.55
N ALA A 322 -19.90 15.91 0.41
CA ALA A 322 -19.02 14.76 0.17
C ALA A 322 -19.55 13.76 -0.87
N THR A 323 -20.86 13.49 -0.85
CA THR A 323 -21.51 12.54 -1.79
C THR A 323 -21.53 13.01 -3.24
N ASP A 324 -21.31 14.31 -3.50
CA ASP A 324 -21.24 14.85 -4.85
C ASP A 324 -19.79 14.81 -5.41
N ARG A 325 -18.80 14.42 -4.59
CA ARG A 325 -17.40 14.26 -5.02
C ARG A 325 -17.23 12.92 -5.76
N PRO A 326 -16.33 12.85 -6.75
CA PRO A 326 -16.01 11.60 -7.45
C PRO A 326 -15.38 10.57 -6.51
N THR A 327 -15.25 9.31 -6.95
CA THR A 327 -14.38 8.35 -6.26
C THR A 327 -12.92 8.63 -6.62
N SER A 328 -11.98 8.24 -5.77
CA SER A 328 -10.54 8.30 -6.09
C SER A 328 -10.19 7.56 -7.39
N HIS A 329 -10.85 6.42 -7.64
CA HIS A 329 -10.72 5.70 -8.91
C HIS A 329 -11.17 6.55 -10.11
N ALA A 330 -12.32 7.23 -10.03
CA ALA A 330 -12.78 8.11 -11.10
C ALA A 330 -11.82 9.28 -11.36
N VAL A 331 -11.21 9.84 -10.31
CA VAL A 331 -10.19 10.89 -10.45
C VAL A 331 -8.94 10.34 -11.15
N PHE A 332 -8.47 9.15 -10.75
CA PHE A 332 -7.35 8.47 -11.40
C PHE A 332 -7.60 8.23 -12.90
N GLU A 333 -8.78 7.73 -13.26
CA GLU A 333 -9.16 7.49 -14.65
C GLU A 333 -9.17 8.79 -15.47
N GLN A 334 -9.74 9.87 -14.91
CA GLN A 334 -9.71 11.19 -15.55
C GLN A 334 -8.27 11.73 -15.73
N TYR A 335 -7.41 11.55 -14.74
CA TYR A 335 -5.99 11.92 -14.87
C TYR A 335 -5.29 11.11 -15.95
N ARG A 336 -5.58 9.81 -16.04
CA ARG A 336 -5.05 8.95 -17.10
C ARG A 336 -5.52 9.40 -18.48
N ASP A 337 -6.79 9.74 -18.63
CA ASP A 337 -7.35 10.21 -19.91
C ASP A 337 -6.72 11.55 -20.33
N VAL A 338 -6.53 12.48 -19.39
CA VAL A 338 -5.81 13.74 -19.65
C VAL A 338 -4.35 13.48 -20.03
N ALA A 339 -3.68 12.54 -19.35
CA ALA A 339 -2.30 12.21 -19.65
C ALA A 339 -2.16 11.60 -21.06
N LEU A 340 -3.09 10.73 -21.47
CA LEU A 340 -3.13 10.20 -22.84
C LEU A 340 -3.40 11.32 -23.86
N HIS A 341 -4.35 12.21 -23.59
CA HIS A 341 -4.71 13.30 -24.48
C HIS A 341 -3.55 14.29 -24.72
N LEU A 342 -2.73 14.52 -23.70
CA LEU A 342 -1.59 15.42 -23.73
C LEU A 342 -0.26 14.71 -24.04
N GLU A 343 -0.29 13.42 -24.39
CA GLU A 343 0.90 12.61 -24.68
C GLU A 343 1.94 12.56 -23.53
N LEU A 344 1.44 12.53 -22.29
CA LEU A 344 2.22 12.49 -21.05
C LEU A 344 2.41 11.07 -20.48
N LEU A 345 1.90 10.03 -21.15
CA LEU A 345 2.11 8.61 -20.77
C LEU A 345 3.09 7.91 -21.70
#